data_AF-A0A9P7GPE0-F1
#
_entry.id   AF-A0A9P7GPE0-F1
#
_cell.length_a   1.000
_cell.length_b   1.000
_cell.length_c   1.000
_cell.angle_alpha   90.00
_cell.angle_beta   90.00
_cell.angle_gamma   90.00
#
_symmetry.space_group_name_H-M   'P 1'
#
loop_
_entity.id
_entity.type
_entity.pdbx_description
1 polymer ?
#
loop_
_entity_poly.entity_id
_entity_poly.type
_entity_poly.pdbx_seq_one_letter_code
_entity_poly.pdbx_strand_id
1 'polypeptide(L)'
;GNGGLTYEEAKSHFTAWALMKSPLLIGTDLASIKPDILGILKNKEILAINQDDVIGSSISPFRWGINPDWTSNSTHPAQYWSGPSKYGTVFMLLNTLSVPATMSFNITESPWIRAGRKYSVRDLWAHTDNGTVVRTFTAKKVPPHGVIALLLKDAGDEPEGLYPCSIPFQCTDKNGTHVGPI
;
A
#
# COMPACT_ATOMS: atom_id res chain seq x y z
N GLY A 1 -0.67 19.87 -10.93
CA GLY A 1 0.09 20.91 -11.63
C GLY A 1 -0.79 21.67 -12.61
N ASN A 2 -1.40 20.97 -13.56
CA ASN A 2 -2.07 21.57 -14.73
C ASN A 2 -3.51 22.05 -14.50
N GLY A 3 -3.98 22.11 -13.26
CA GLY A 3 -5.40 22.27 -12.94
C GLY A 3 -6.21 20.97 -13.11
N GLY A 4 -7.47 20.98 -12.64
CA GLY A 4 -8.42 19.87 -12.81
C GLY A 4 -8.34 18.72 -11.79
N LEU A 5 -7.28 18.64 -10.99
CA LEU A 5 -7.16 17.69 -9.87
C LEU A 5 -7.06 18.45 -8.55
N THR A 6 -7.76 17.95 -7.54
CA THR A 6 -7.53 18.29 -6.12
C THR A 6 -6.14 17.82 -5.68
N TYR A 7 -5.69 18.30 -4.53
CA TYR A 7 -4.41 17.87 -3.95
C TYR A 7 -4.37 16.36 -3.71
N GLU A 8 -5.43 15.78 -3.16
CA GLU A 8 -5.52 14.34 -2.89
C GLU A 8 -5.51 13.52 -4.18
N GLU A 9 -6.21 13.98 -5.22
CA GLU A 9 -6.17 13.30 -6.53
C GLU A 9 -4.79 13.39 -7.19
N ALA A 10 -4.11 14.54 -7.09
CA ALA A 10 -2.75 14.70 -7.60
C ALA A 10 -1.76 13.79 -6.86
N LYS A 11 -1.93 13.66 -5.54
CA LYS A 11 -1.16 12.77 -4.67
C LYS A 11 -1.39 11.30 -5.02
N SER A 12 -2.65 10.91 -5.23
CA SER A 12 -3.06 9.57 -5.68
C SER A 12 -2.48 9.23 -7.05
N HIS A 13 -2.60 10.13 -8.01
CA HIS A 13 -2.06 9.97 -9.35
C HIS A 13 -0.55 9.76 -9.31
N PHE A 14 0.19 10.65 -8.65
CA PHE A 14 1.65 10.53 -8.55
C PHE A 14 2.08 9.22 -7.87
N THR A 15 1.43 8.87 -6.75
CA THR A 15 1.72 7.64 -6.01
C THR A 15 1.52 6.41 -6.90
N ALA A 16 0.37 6.32 -7.57
CA ALA A 16 0.06 5.19 -8.45
C ALA A 16 1.08 5.09 -9.58
N TRP A 17 1.38 6.21 -10.27
CA TRP A 17 2.33 6.24 -11.39
C TRP A 17 3.73 5.79 -10.95
N ALA A 18 4.20 6.30 -9.81
CA ALA A 18 5.52 6.00 -9.28
C ALA A 18 5.63 4.53 -8.83
N LEU A 19 4.67 4.02 -8.06
CA LEU A 19 4.72 2.65 -7.54
C LEU A 19 4.43 1.59 -8.61
N MET A 20 3.70 1.94 -9.67
CA MET A 20 3.58 1.11 -10.87
C MET A 20 4.83 1.14 -11.76
N LYS A 21 5.90 1.85 -11.36
CA LYS A 21 7.16 1.98 -12.11
C LYS A 21 7.00 2.55 -13.52
N SER A 22 6.02 3.43 -13.67
CA SER A 22 5.85 4.18 -14.91
C SER A 22 6.91 5.29 -15.01
N PRO A 23 7.32 5.71 -16.22
CA PRO A 23 8.17 6.88 -16.40
C PRO A 23 7.56 8.14 -15.77
N LEU A 24 8.33 8.82 -14.92
CA LEU A 24 7.92 10.05 -14.24
C LEU A 24 8.35 11.27 -15.05
N LEU A 25 7.56 11.61 -16.07
CA LEU A 25 7.76 12.80 -16.90
C LEU A 25 6.90 13.96 -16.39
N ILE A 26 7.54 15.07 -16.01
CA ILE A 26 6.83 16.25 -15.49
C ILE A 26 6.23 17.03 -16.67
N GLY A 27 4.90 17.07 -16.73
CA GLY A 27 4.15 17.78 -17.77
C GLY A 27 3.49 19.08 -17.30
N THR A 28 4.10 19.80 -16.34
CA THR A 28 3.55 21.03 -15.76
C THR A 28 4.56 22.17 -15.83
N ASP A 29 4.09 23.41 -15.84
CA ASP A 29 4.96 24.58 -15.77
C ASP A 29 5.64 24.67 -14.39
N LEU A 30 6.95 24.43 -14.37
CA LEU A 30 7.75 24.45 -13.16
C LEU A 30 7.97 25.86 -12.60
N ALA A 31 7.83 26.91 -13.43
CA ALA A 31 8.00 28.29 -12.97
C ALA A 31 6.81 28.75 -12.11
N SER A 32 5.62 28.21 -12.37
CA SER A 32 4.37 28.57 -11.69
C SER A 32 3.81 27.46 -10.78
N ILE A 33 4.56 26.39 -10.56
CA ILE A 33 4.11 25.26 -9.74
C ILE A 33 3.87 25.68 -8.29
N LYS A 34 2.72 25.29 -7.74
CA LYS A 34 2.43 25.53 -6.33
C LYS A 34 3.35 24.69 -5.43
N PRO A 35 3.80 25.22 -4.27
CA PRO A 35 4.73 24.51 -3.39
C PRO A 35 4.24 23.14 -2.89
N ASP A 36 2.95 23.00 -2.63
CA ASP A 36 2.30 21.75 -2.22
C ASP A 36 2.38 20.67 -3.31
N ILE A 37 2.10 21.03 -4.57
CA ILE A 37 2.22 20.14 -5.72
C ILE A 37 3.69 19.79 -5.99
N LEU A 38 4.61 20.75 -5.83
CA LEU A 38 6.03 20.47 -5.92
C LEU A 38 6.47 19.48 -4.83
N GLY A 39 5.88 19.58 -3.63
CA GLY A 39 6.08 18.63 -2.53
C GLY A 39 5.74 17.19 -2.93
N ILE A 40 4.64 16.99 -3.66
CA ILE A 40 4.25 15.68 -4.21
C ILE A 40 5.37 15.11 -5.09
N LEU A 41 5.85 15.90 -6.05
CA LEU A 41 6.88 15.47 -7.01
C LEU A 41 8.25 15.20 -6.36
N LYS A 42 8.52 15.81 -5.20
CA LYS A 42 9.79 15.72 -4.48
C LYS A 42 9.80 14.66 -3.37
N ASN A 43 8.76 13.83 -3.27
CA ASN A 43 8.73 12.77 -2.26
C ASN A 43 9.84 11.73 -2.51
N LYS A 44 10.94 11.86 -1.77
CA LYS A 44 12.15 11.05 -1.96
C LYS A 44 11.94 9.56 -1.74
N GLU A 45 11.02 9.18 -0.85
CA GLU A 45 10.80 7.77 -0.52
C GLU A 45 10.03 7.06 -1.62
N ILE A 46 8.99 7.70 -2.16
CA ILE A 46 8.24 7.19 -3.31
C ILE A 46 9.13 7.16 -4.56
N LEU A 47 9.95 8.20 -4.78
CA LEU A 47 10.93 8.22 -5.87
C LEU A 47 11.96 7.10 -5.73
N ALA A 48 12.45 6.83 -4.52
CA ALA A 48 13.41 5.75 -4.27
C ALA A 48 12.83 4.36 -4.57
N ILE A 49 11.52 4.16 -4.39
CA ILE A 49 10.83 2.92 -4.77
C ILE A 49 10.66 2.81 -6.29
N ASN A 50 10.33 3.91 -6.96
CA ASN A 50 10.23 3.95 -8.42
C ASN A 50 11.59 3.67 -9.08
N GLN A 51 12.67 4.23 -8.52
CA GLN A 51 14.05 4.11 -8.99
C GLN A 51 14.84 3.01 -8.25
N ASP A 52 14.15 1.96 -7.81
CA ASP A 52 14.78 0.81 -7.18
C ASP A 52 15.68 0.08 -8.19
N ASP A 53 16.97 -0.02 -7.87
CA ASP A 53 18.04 -0.59 -8.68
C ASP A 53 18.17 -2.13 -8.53
N VAL A 54 17.49 -2.72 -7.55
CA VAL A 54 17.51 -4.16 -7.28
C VAL A 54 16.21 -4.80 -7.72
N ILE A 55 15.09 -4.21 -7.35
CA ILE A 55 13.77 -4.71 -7.72
C ILE A 55 13.25 -3.87 -8.88
N GLY A 56 13.03 -4.48 -10.04
CA GLY A 56 12.45 -3.80 -11.23
C GLY A 56 10.94 -3.94 -11.36
N SER A 57 10.30 -4.85 -10.60
CA SER A 57 8.87 -5.14 -10.73
C SER A 57 7.99 -4.04 -10.10
N SER A 58 6.85 -3.77 -10.71
CA SER A 58 5.81 -2.87 -10.19
C SER A 58 5.02 -3.50 -9.04
N ILE A 59 4.24 -2.69 -8.34
CA ILE A 59 3.18 -3.21 -7.46
C ILE A 59 2.06 -3.85 -8.30
N SER A 60 1.41 -4.86 -7.74
CA SER A 60 0.25 -5.54 -8.34
C SER A 60 -0.97 -5.46 -7.42
N PRO A 61 -2.19 -5.42 -7.98
CA PRO A 61 -3.39 -5.43 -7.17
C PRO A 61 -3.55 -6.80 -6.51
N PHE A 62 -3.88 -6.80 -5.23
CA PHE A 62 -4.24 -8.04 -4.51
C PHE A 62 -5.71 -8.07 -4.10
N ARG A 63 -6.40 -6.91 -4.15
CA ARG A 63 -7.85 -6.82 -3.91
C ARG A 63 -8.46 -5.61 -4.62
N TRP A 64 -9.60 -5.82 -5.29
CA TRP A 64 -10.30 -4.75 -5.99
C TRP A 64 -11.14 -3.86 -5.07
N GLY A 65 -11.54 -4.37 -3.91
CA GLY A 65 -12.24 -3.62 -2.88
C GLY A 65 -13.75 -3.63 -3.11
N ILE A 66 -14.32 -2.51 -3.56
CA ILE A 66 -15.78 -2.43 -3.77
C ILE A 66 -16.29 -3.30 -4.92
N ASN A 67 -15.39 -3.67 -5.84
CA ASN A 67 -15.69 -4.57 -6.94
C ASN A 67 -15.12 -5.96 -6.64
N PRO A 68 -15.71 -7.05 -7.20
CA PRO A 68 -15.08 -8.35 -7.24
C PRO A 68 -13.68 -8.28 -7.89
N ASP A 69 -12.78 -9.16 -7.48
CA ASP A 69 -11.44 -9.21 -8.05
C ASP A 69 -11.49 -9.46 -9.56
N TRP A 70 -10.51 -8.88 -10.28
CA TRP A 70 -10.44 -8.85 -11.74
C TRP A 70 -11.56 -8.10 -12.47
N THR A 71 -12.36 -7.31 -11.76
CA THR A 71 -13.35 -6.44 -12.41
C THR A 71 -12.68 -5.27 -13.15
N SER A 72 -13.01 -5.10 -14.43
CA SER A 72 -12.63 -3.90 -15.18
C SER A 72 -13.66 -2.80 -14.95
N ASN A 73 -13.26 -1.74 -14.25
CA ASN A 73 -14.11 -0.58 -13.97
C ASN A 73 -13.25 0.69 -13.95
N SER A 74 -13.54 1.63 -14.85
CA SER A 74 -12.79 2.88 -15.02
C SER A 74 -13.00 3.87 -13.87
N THR A 75 -14.19 3.88 -13.27
CA THR A 75 -14.53 4.78 -12.15
C THR A 75 -13.98 4.24 -10.83
N HIS A 76 -14.00 2.92 -10.67
CA HIS A 76 -13.56 2.24 -9.46
C HIS A 76 -12.55 1.13 -9.79
N PRO A 77 -11.31 1.50 -10.10
CA PRO A 77 -10.24 0.53 -10.30
C PRO A 77 -9.91 -0.20 -8.99
N ALA A 78 -8.98 -1.15 -9.05
CA ALA A 78 -8.55 -1.87 -7.86
C ALA A 78 -8.06 -0.92 -6.77
N GLN A 79 -8.46 -1.18 -5.52
CA GLN A 79 -8.18 -0.30 -4.39
C GLN A 79 -6.94 -0.69 -3.58
N TYR A 80 -6.53 -1.97 -3.62
CA TYR A 80 -5.48 -2.50 -2.76
C TYR A 80 -4.36 -3.13 -3.58
N TRP A 81 -3.15 -2.60 -3.41
CA TRP A 81 -1.99 -2.98 -4.20
C TRP A 81 -0.79 -3.21 -3.31
N SER A 82 0.07 -4.14 -3.71
CA SER A 82 1.33 -4.41 -3.02
C SER A 82 2.42 -4.88 -3.97
N GLY A 83 3.67 -4.65 -3.59
CA GLY A 83 4.82 -5.08 -4.37
C GLY A 83 6.10 -5.11 -3.55
N PRO A 84 7.12 -5.86 -3.99
CA PRO A 84 8.41 -5.88 -3.34
C PRO A 84 9.21 -4.61 -3.72
N SER A 85 10.09 -4.21 -2.81
CA SER A 85 11.17 -3.26 -3.07
C SER A 85 12.40 -3.72 -2.26
N LYS A 86 13.58 -3.23 -2.60
CA LYS A 86 14.80 -3.49 -1.81
C LYS A 86 14.70 -3.01 -0.37
N TYR A 87 13.79 -2.08 -0.11
CA TYR A 87 13.56 -1.52 1.22
C TYR A 87 12.52 -2.29 2.03
N GLY A 88 11.78 -3.23 1.44
CA GLY A 88 10.65 -3.94 2.05
C GLY A 88 9.44 -4.04 1.12
N THR A 89 8.31 -4.46 1.65
CA THR A 89 7.06 -4.59 0.89
C THR A 89 6.30 -3.27 0.89
N VAL A 90 6.01 -2.75 -0.28
CA VAL A 90 5.27 -1.50 -0.47
C VAL A 90 3.79 -1.81 -0.61
N PHE A 91 2.94 -1.03 0.05
CA PHE A 91 1.49 -1.10 -0.04
C PHE A 91 0.92 0.24 -0.51
N MET A 92 -0.06 0.17 -1.40
CA MET A 92 -0.85 1.32 -1.82
C MET A 92 -2.34 1.02 -1.63
N LEU A 93 -3.03 1.90 -0.91
CA LEU A 93 -4.48 1.88 -0.76
C LEU A 93 -5.07 3.13 -1.42
N LEU A 94 -5.97 2.93 -2.37
CA LEU A 94 -6.62 3.99 -3.11
C LEU A 94 -8.10 4.08 -2.72
N ASN A 95 -8.50 5.21 -2.13
CA ASN A 95 -9.91 5.48 -1.89
C ASN A 95 -10.55 6.00 -3.18
N THR A 96 -11.24 5.13 -3.92
CA THR A 96 -11.93 5.51 -5.18
C THR A 96 -13.31 6.13 -4.95
N LEU A 97 -13.72 6.37 -3.70
CA LEU A 97 -15.00 6.99 -3.36
C LEU A 97 -14.87 8.50 -3.23
N SER A 98 -15.96 9.20 -3.52
CA SER A 98 -16.06 10.66 -3.34
C SER A 98 -16.33 11.09 -1.89
N VAL A 99 -16.20 10.16 -0.92
CA VAL A 99 -16.37 10.41 0.52
C VAL A 99 -15.19 9.81 1.30
N PRO A 100 -14.89 10.31 2.51
CA PRO A 100 -13.88 9.70 3.35
C PRO A 100 -14.22 8.24 3.66
N ALA A 101 -13.25 7.34 3.48
CA ALA A 101 -13.44 5.90 3.68
C ALA A 101 -12.53 5.36 4.79
N THR A 102 -12.98 4.27 5.43
CA THR A 102 -12.10 3.43 6.26
C THR A 102 -11.69 2.24 5.43
N MET A 103 -10.38 2.07 5.24
CA MET A 103 -9.81 0.98 4.45
C MET A 103 -9.06 0.03 5.37
N SER A 104 -9.35 -1.26 5.29
CA SER A 104 -8.70 -2.27 6.10
C SER A 104 -8.41 -3.51 5.28
N PHE A 105 -7.31 -4.18 5.58
CA PHE A 105 -6.92 -5.42 4.92
C PHE A 105 -6.06 -6.25 5.88
N ASN A 106 -6.05 -7.56 5.65
CA ASN A 106 -5.07 -8.43 6.27
C ASN A 106 -3.77 -8.37 5.45
N ILE A 107 -2.65 -8.07 6.10
CA ILE A 107 -1.33 -7.98 5.49
C ILE A 107 -0.91 -9.27 4.79
N THR A 108 -1.43 -10.43 5.23
CA THR A 108 -1.18 -11.72 4.59
C THR A 108 -1.99 -11.93 3.31
N GLU A 109 -2.90 -11.03 2.94
CA GLU A 109 -3.52 -11.00 1.61
C GLU A 109 -2.48 -10.65 0.53
N SER A 110 -1.39 -9.98 0.90
CA SER A 110 -0.29 -9.68 -0.02
C SER A 110 0.61 -10.90 -0.21
N PRO A 111 0.94 -11.28 -1.45
CA PRO A 111 1.87 -12.38 -1.73
C PRO A 111 3.32 -12.07 -1.29
N TRP A 112 3.60 -10.81 -0.96
CA TRP A 112 4.93 -10.33 -0.56
C TRP A 112 5.11 -10.28 0.95
N ILE A 113 4.12 -10.76 1.72
CA ILE A 113 4.15 -10.81 3.17
C ILE A 113 4.14 -12.27 3.63
N ARG A 114 4.97 -12.56 4.64
CA ARG A 114 5.03 -13.86 5.29
C ARG A 114 4.07 -13.89 6.48
N ALA A 115 3.27 -14.94 6.56
CA ALA A 115 2.44 -15.20 7.74
C ALA A 115 3.32 -15.49 8.98
N GLY A 116 2.77 -15.23 10.17
CA GLY A 116 3.47 -15.44 11.45
C GLY A 116 4.57 -14.42 11.78
N ARG A 117 4.68 -13.35 10.99
CA ARG A 117 5.65 -12.26 11.20
C ARG A 117 4.92 -10.96 11.53
N LYS A 118 5.60 -10.09 12.29
CA LYS A 118 5.18 -8.70 12.49
C LYS A 118 5.98 -7.79 11.58
N TYR A 119 5.37 -6.70 11.13
CA TYR A 119 6.00 -5.76 10.20
C TYR A 119 6.01 -4.35 10.78
N SER A 120 7.14 -3.66 10.71
CA SER A 120 7.19 -2.22 11.00
C SER A 120 6.53 -1.45 9.85
N VAL A 121 5.68 -0.49 10.16
CA VAL A 121 4.93 0.30 9.19
C VAL A 121 5.52 1.69 9.09
N ARG A 122 5.97 2.08 7.90
CA ARG A 122 6.37 3.45 7.59
C ARG A 122 5.36 4.09 6.65
N ASP A 123 4.87 5.27 6.98
CA ASP A 123 4.04 6.09 6.10
C ASP A 123 4.93 6.92 5.17
N LEU A 124 4.81 6.67 3.87
CA LEU A 124 5.66 7.29 2.85
C LEU A 124 5.28 8.75 2.55
N TRP A 125 4.09 9.18 2.96
CA TRP A 125 3.60 10.56 2.78
C TRP A 125 3.78 11.40 4.03
N ALA A 126 3.52 10.83 5.21
CA ALA A 126 3.74 11.50 6.48
C ALA A 126 5.22 11.47 6.91
N HIS A 127 6.03 10.58 6.31
CA HIS A 127 7.42 10.33 6.67
C HIS A 127 7.60 9.87 8.13
N THR A 128 6.59 9.19 8.68
CA THR A 128 6.56 8.71 10.07
C THR A 128 6.61 7.20 10.16
N ASP A 129 7.23 6.70 11.23
CA ASP A 129 7.20 5.29 11.59
C ASP A 129 6.02 5.03 12.53
N ASN A 130 5.00 4.33 12.04
CA ASN A 130 3.71 4.12 12.72
C ASN A 130 3.69 2.82 13.54
N GLY A 131 4.83 2.42 14.10
CA GLY A 131 4.97 1.22 14.91
C GLY A 131 4.95 -0.08 14.10
N THR A 132 4.45 -1.16 14.70
CA THR A 132 4.38 -2.49 14.07
C THR A 132 2.95 -2.97 13.91
N VAL A 133 2.66 -3.64 12.79
CA VAL A 133 1.38 -4.29 12.50
C VAL A 133 1.52 -5.80 12.51
N VAL A 134 0.47 -6.46 12.98
CA VAL A 134 0.27 -7.90 12.97
C VAL A 134 -1.09 -8.17 12.37
N ARG A 135 -1.15 -9.03 11.34
CA ARG A 135 -2.36 -9.45 10.61
C ARG A 135 -3.13 -8.30 9.96
N THR A 136 -3.81 -7.44 10.70
CA THR A 136 -4.73 -6.48 10.11
C THR A 136 -4.19 -5.07 10.20
N PHE A 137 -4.15 -4.38 9.05
CA PHE A 137 -3.95 -2.94 9.00
C PHE A 137 -5.29 -2.24 8.78
N THR A 138 -5.55 -1.16 9.53
CA THR A 138 -6.74 -0.32 9.35
C THR A 138 -6.33 1.14 9.26
N ALA A 139 -6.69 1.76 8.15
CA ALA A 139 -6.58 3.19 7.94
C ALA A 139 -7.96 3.84 8.02
N LYS A 140 -8.10 4.82 8.92
CA LYS A 140 -9.36 5.54 9.14
C LYS A 140 -9.33 6.89 8.43
N LYS A 141 -10.49 7.33 7.93
CA LYS A 141 -10.71 8.66 7.34
C LYS A 141 -9.75 8.96 6.17
N VAL A 142 -9.54 7.98 5.29
CA VAL A 142 -8.82 8.22 4.03
C VAL A 142 -9.62 9.23 3.21
N PRO A 143 -9.05 10.38 2.80
CA PRO A 143 -9.78 11.40 2.06
C PRO A 143 -10.45 10.87 0.79
N PRO A 144 -11.52 11.52 0.30
CA PRO A 144 -12.08 11.25 -1.03
C PRO A 144 -10.99 11.27 -2.09
N HIS A 145 -10.94 10.26 -2.96
CA HIS A 145 -9.92 10.13 -4.01
C HIS A 145 -8.47 10.16 -3.49
N GLY A 146 -8.27 9.95 -2.18
CA GLY A 146 -6.97 9.97 -1.52
C GLY A 146 -6.26 8.63 -1.56
N VAL A 147 -4.98 8.66 -1.23
CA VAL A 147 -4.10 7.49 -1.25
C VAL A 147 -3.33 7.36 0.06
N ILE A 148 -3.08 6.12 0.44
CA ILE A 148 -2.11 5.75 1.46
C ILE A 148 -1.01 4.96 0.77
N ALA A 149 0.24 5.30 1.09
CA ALA A 149 1.41 4.58 0.64
C ALA A 149 2.24 4.18 1.87
N LEU A 150 2.41 2.88 2.08
CA LEU A 150 3.14 2.34 3.23
C LEU A 150 4.32 1.51 2.77
N LEU A 151 5.39 1.53 3.56
CA LEU A 151 6.49 0.59 3.45
C LEU A 151 6.51 -0.29 4.69
N LEU A 152 6.31 -1.59 4.49
CA LEU A 152 6.36 -2.60 5.52
C LEU A 152 7.71 -3.32 5.47
N LYS A 153 8.38 -3.39 6.62
CA LYS A 153 9.63 -4.14 6.79
C LYS A 153 9.44 -5.22 7.83
N ASP A 154 10.02 -6.39 7.59
CA ASP A 154 9.97 -7.49 8.54
C ASP A 154 10.61 -7.04 9.87
N ALA A 155 9.84 -7.11 10.95
CA ALA A 155 10.22 -6.68 12.30
C ALA A 155 10.30 -7.85 13.29
N GLY A 156 10.38 -9.09 12.78
CA GLY A 156 10.53 -10.30 13.58
C GLY A 156 9.26 -11.15 13.67
N ASP A 157 9.28 -12.09 14.60
CA ASP A 157 8.16 -12.99 14.82
C ASP A 157 6.97 -12.28 15.47
N GLU A 158 5.78 -12.77 15.14
CA GLU A 158 4.54 -12.39 15.80
C GLU A 158 4.61 -12.73 17.31
N PRO A 159 4.06 -11.87 18.21
CA PRO A 159 4.03 -12.17 19.64
C PRO A 159 3.26 -13.46 19.95
N GLU A 160 3.73 -14.18 20.97
CA GLU A 160 3.11 -15.43 21.43
C GLU A 160 1.68 -15.21 21.95
N GLY A 161 0.82 -16.22 21.80
CA GLY A 161 -0.56 -16.20 22.28
C GLY A 161 -1.60 -15.72 21.25
N LEU A 162 -1.20 -15.36 20.04
CA LEU A 162 -2.12 -15.10 18.93
C LEU A 162 -2.42 -16.40 18.18
N TYR A 163 -3.70 -16.70 17.96
CA TYR A 163 -4.16 -17.92 17.27
C TYR A 163 -3.45 -18.05 15.91
N PRO A 164 -2.71 -19.12 15.58
CA PRO A 164 -1.57 -19.10 14.65
C PRO A 164 -1.85 -18.72 13.18
N CYS A 165 -3.08 -18.43 12.82
CA CYS A 165 -3.55 -18.37 11.44
C CYS A 165 -4.87 -17.60 11.34
N SER A 166 -5.09 -16.97 10.20
CA SER A 166 -6.33 -16.26 9.88
C SER A 166 -7.44 -17.20 9.38
N ILE A 167 -7.09 -18.44 8.98
CA ILE A 167 -7.99 -19.44 8.40
C ILE A 167 -7.76 -20.80 9.09
N PRO A 168 -8.70 -21.31 9.91
CA PRO A 168 -8.54 -22.52 10.73
C PRO A 168 -8.11 -23.78 9.98
N PHE A 169 -8.60 -23.99 8.75
CA PHE A 169 -8.32 -25.21 8.00
C PHE A 169 -6.95 -25.21 7.31
N GLN A 170 -6.25 -24.08 7.25
CA GLN A 170 -4.90 -23.96 6.66
C GLN A 170 -3.81 -23.84 7.73
N CYS A 171 -4.18 -23.95 9.01
CA CYS A 171 -3.24 -23.75 10.10
C CYS A 171 -2.36 -24.97 10.29
N THR A 172 -1.06 -24.73 10.33
CA THR A 172 -0.07 -25.73 10.73
C THR A 172 0.79 -25.11 11.83
N ASP A 173 0.91 -25.81 12.96
CA ASP A 173 1.78 -25.42 14.07
C ASP A 173 3.25 -25.47 13.63
N LYS A 174 4.14 -24.87 14.42
CA LYS A 174 5.61 -24.94 14.22
C LYS A 174 6.12 -26.39 14.10
N ASN A 175 5.40 -27.34 14.68
CA ASN A 175 5.71 -28.77 14.62
C ASN A 175 5.09 -29.52 13.43
N GLY A 176 4.45 -28.82 12.48
CA GLY A 176 3.85 -29.45 11.31
C GLY A 176 2.44 -30.03 11.53
N THR A 177 1.85 -29.82 12.72
CA THR A 177 0.52 -30.34 13.07
C THR A 177 -0.59 -29.37 12.72
N HIS A 178 -1.71 -29.85 12.18
CA HIS A 178 -2.87 -29.00 11.89
C HIS A 178 -3.43 -28.34 13.16
N VAL A 179 -3.81 -27.06 13.09
CA VAL A 179 -4.42 -26.32 14.21
C VAL A 179 -5.84 -25.90 13.86
N GLY A 180 -6.80 -26.80 14.07
CA GLY A 180 -8.23 -26.53 13.89
C GLY A 180 -9.12 -27.72 14.26
N PRO A 181 -10.43 -27.53 14.46
CA PRO A 181 -11.36 -28.65 14.58
C PRO A 181 -11.36 -29.43 13.25
N ILE A 182 -11.25 -30.75 13.35
CA ILE A 182 -11.34 -31.71 12.25
C ILE A 182 -12.74 -31.64 11.63
#